data_AF-A0AAP8U7F5-F1
#
_entry.id   AF-A0AAP8U7F5-F1
#
_cell.length_a   1.000
_cell.length_b   1.000
_cell.length_c   1.000
_cell.angle_alpha   90.00
_cell.angle_beta   90.00
_cell.angle_gamma   90.00
#
_symmetry.space_group_name_H-M   'P 1'
#
loop_
_entity.id
_entity.type
_entity.pdbx_description
1 polymer ?
#
loop_
_entity_poly.entity_id
_entity_poly.type
_entity_poly.pdbx_seq_one_letter_code
_entity_poly.pdbx_strand_id
1 'polypeptide(L)' 'MELCRFFCRLLGYKSCIPPLRNVCNRFLNVEVDITTTAGEIVIFVVEVGSGFVKGIDSSNHIVLIPYTAVLAIRPAS' A
#
# COMPACT_ATOMS: atom_id res chain seq x y z
N MET A 1 9.41 9.54 -19.09
CA MET A 1 8.41 8.76 -18.32
C MET A 1 6.99 9.35 -18.35
N GLU A 2 6.71 10.40 -19.13
CA GLU A 2 5.36 11.01 -19.17
C GLU A 2 4.46 10.50 -20.31
N LEU A 3 5.03 10.01 -21.41
CA LEU A 3 4.25 9.48 -22.54
C LEU A 3 3.34 8.32 -22.12
N CYS A 4 3.81 7.43 -21.25
CA CYS A 4 3.06 6.25 -20.82
C CYS A 4 1.80 6.62 -20.01
N ARG A 5 1.85 7.70 -19.20
CA ARG A 5 0.69 8.20 -18.45
C ARG A 5 -0.34 8.89 -19.35
N PHE A 6 0.11 9.49 -20.45
CA PHE A 6 -0.76 10.22 -21.38
C PHE A 6 -1.63 9.25 -22.21
N PHE A 7 -1.07 8.16 -22.73
CA PHE A 7 -1.83 7.18 -23.51
C PHE A 7 -2.83 6.38 -22.68
N CYS A 8 -2.54 6.10 -21.40
CA CYS A 8 -3.51 5.44 -20.51
C CYS A 8 -4.80 6.25 -20.31
N ARG A 9 -4.73 7.60 -20.31
CA ARG A 9 -5.93 8.45 -20.19
C ARG A 9 -6.78 8.50 -21.46
N LEU A 10 -6.15 8.44 -22.64
CA LEU A 10 -6.83 8.59 -23.93
C LEU A 10 -7.60 7.34 -24.39
N LEU A 11 -7.14 6.14 -24.00
CA LEU A 11 -7.73 4.87 -24.45
C LEU A 11 -8.73 4.24 -23.45
N GLY A 12 -9.15 4.97 -22.41
CA GLY A 12 -10.05 4.44 -21.38
C GLY A 12 -9.46 3.31 -20.53
N TYR A 13 -8.16 3.04 -20.65
CA TYR A 13 -7.46 2.08 -19.81
C TYR A 13 -7.32 2.69 -18.42
N LYS A 14 -8.17 2.21 -17.48
CA LYS A 14 -7.90 2.37 -16.04
C LYS A 14 -6.45 1.98 -15.83
N SER A 15 -5.65 2.94 -15.37
CA SER A 15 -4.25 2.79 -15.00
C SER A 15 -3.96 1.34 -14.58
N CYS A 16 -3.11 0.63 -15.32
CA CYS A 16 -2.77 -0.78 -15.07
C CYS A 16 -2.09 -1.02 -13.71
N ILE A 17 -2.05 0.01 -12.84
CA ILE A 17 -1.69 -0.09 -11.44
C ILE A 17 -2.88 -0.77 -10.74
N PRO A 18 -2.72 -2.02 -10.26
CA PRO A 18 -3.76 -2.66 -9.48
C PRO A 18 -4.13 -1.76 -8.30
N PRO A 19 -5.42 -1.69 -7.89
CA PRO A 19 -5.82 -0.93 -6.71
C PRO A 19 -4.89 -1.29 -5.54
N LEU A 20 -4.40 -0.29 -4.80
CA LEU A 20 -3.45 -0.51 -3.70
C LEU A 20 -3.95 -1.60 -2.74
N ARG A 21 -5.27 -1.66 -2.54
CA ARG A 21 -5.98 -2.74 -1.82
C ARG A 21 -5.62 -4.15 -2.31
N ASN A 22 -5.61 -4.40 -3.62
CA ASN A 22 -5.28 -5.71 -4.19
C ASN A 22 -3.82 -6.07 -3.95
N VAL A 23 -2.93 -5.08 -3.90
CA VAL A 23 -1.53 -5.26 -3.53
C VAL A 23 -1.42 -5.59 -2.04
N CYS A 24 -2.04 -4.80 -1.17
CA CYS A 24 -2.07 -5.03 0.27
C CYS A 24 -2.65 -6.39 0.66
N ASN A 25 -3.67 -6.88 -0.06
CA ASN A 25 -4.25 -8.22 0.17
C ASN A 25 -3.22 -9.35 0.03
N ARG A 26 -2.19 -9.18 -0.81
CA ARG A 26 -1.11 -10.17 -0.96
C ARG A 26 -0.17 -10.21 0.25
N PHE A 27 -0.20 -9.16 1.06
CA PHE A 27 0.63 -9.03 2.26
C PHE A 27 -0.11 -9.34 3.55
N LEU A 28 -1.34 -9.89 3.48
CA LEU A 28 -2.04 -10.32 4.69
C LEU A 28 -1.23 -11.40 5.41
N ASN A 29 -1.02 -11.22 6.72
CA ASN A 29 -0.15 -12.05 7.57
C ASN A 29 1.33 -12.04 7.15
N VAL A 30 1.79 -10.95 6.55
CA VAL A 30 3.19 -10.72 6.17
C VAL A 30 3.69 -9.45 6.86
N GLU A 31 4.96 -9.46 7.26
CA GLU A 31 5.65 -8.25 7.72
C GLU A 31 6.05 -7.40 6.51
N VAL A 32 5.65 -6.13 6.53
CA VAL A 32 5.87 -5.19 5.43
C VAL A 32 6.46 -3.90 5.93
N ASP A 33 7.34 -3.34 5.10
CA ASP A 33 7.81 -1.98 5.22
C ASP A 33 6.95 -1.07 4.33
N ILE A 34 6.35 -0.06 4.95
CA ILE A 34 5.47 0.91 4.31
C ILE A 34 6.09 2.29 4.42
N THR A 35 6.39 2.88 3.28
CA THR A 35 6.74 4.29 3.20
C THR A 35 5.46 5.11 3.15
N THR A 36 5.24 5.93 4.17
CA THR A 36 4.12 6.87 4.26
C THR A 36 4.58 8.31 4.03
N THR A 37 3.64 9.24 3.92
CA THR A 37 3.92 10.68 3.91
C THR A 37 4.57 11.20 5.21
N ALA A 38 4.44 10.47 6.32
CA ALA A 38 5.01 10.84 7.61
C ALA A 38 6.37 10.16 7.91
N GLY A 39 6.77 9.17 7.10
CA GLY A 39 7.97 8.36 7.32
C GLY A 39 7.77 6.88 7.00
N GLU A 40 8.78 6.07 7.26
CA GLU A 40 8.76 4.63 7.07
C GLU A 40 8.27 3.92 8.34
N ILE A 41 7.49 2.85 8.17
CA ILE A 41 6.98 2.04 9.26
C ILE A 41 6.92 0.58 8.86
N VAL A 42 7.39 -0.29 9.76
CA VAL A 42 7.30 -1.74 9.59
C VAL A 42 6.13 -2.26 10.41
N ILE A 43 5.23 -3.01 9.76
CA ILE A 43 4.08 -3.63 10.42
C ILE A 43 3.87 -5.07 9.95
N PHE A 44 3.38 -5.91 10.83
CA PHE A 44 2.77 -7.18 10.48
C PHE A 44 1.31 -6.95 10.09
N VAL A 45 0.95 -7.18 8.82
CA VAL A 45 -0.41 -6.89 8.33
C VAL A 45 -1.41 -7.89 8.87
N VAL A 46 -2.45 -7.40 9.56
CA VAL A 46 -3.53 -8.23 10.11
C VAL A 46 -4.86 -8.04 9.38
N GLU A 47 -5.06 -6.90 8.71
CA GLU A 47 -6.32 -6.58 8.04
C GLU A 47 -6.12 -5.63 6.86
N VAL A 48 -6.85 -5.89 5.77
CA VAL A 48 -6.85 -5.06 4.55
C VAL A 48 -8.27 -4.58 4.28
N GLY A 49 -8.53 -3.33 4.67
CA GLY A 49 -9.82 -2.67 4.51
C GLY A 49 -10.10 -2.21 3.09
N SER A 50 -11.20 -1.49 2.89
CA SER A 50 -11.54 -0.86 1.61
C SER A 50 -10.68 0.38 1.33
N GLY A 51 -10.20 1.07 2.37
CA GLY A 51 -9.42 2.32 2.27
C GLY A 51 -8.18 2.38 3.17
N PHE A 52 -7.83 1.28 3.84
CA PHE A 52 -6.71 1.23 4.79
C PHE A 52 -6.04 -0.15 4.82
N VAL A 53 -4.82 -0.17 5.34
CA VAL A 53 -4.16 -1.38 5.82
C VAL A 53 -3.93 -1.24 7.32
N LYS A 54 -4.16 -2.32 8.07
CA LYS A 54 -3.97 -2.35 9.51
C LYS A 54 -2.97 -3.46 9.85
N GLY A 55 -2.06 -3.14 10.75
CA GLY A 55 -1.05 -4.06 11.22
C GLY A 55 -0.67 -3.82 12.66
N ILE A 56 0.30 -4.61 13.11
CA ILE A 56 0.90 -4.53 14.43
C ILE A 56 2.38 -4.19 14.24
N ASP A 57 2.87 -3.16 14.93
CA ASP A 57 4.30 -2.80 14.91
C ASP A 57 5.13 -3.67 15.87
N SER A 58 6.44 -3.45 15.91
CA SER A 58 7.36 -4.17 16.82
C SER A 58 7.12 -3.89 18.31
N SER A 59 6.35 -2.85 18.64
CA SER A 59 5.96 -2.49 20.01
C SER A 59 4.57 -3.00 20.38
N ASN A 60 3.97 -3.86 19.55
CA ASN A 60 2.61 -4.38 19.70
C ASN A 60 1.50 -3.31 19.64
N HIS A 61 1.76 -2.15 19.05
CA HIS A 61 0.71 -1.17 18.79
C HIS A 61 -0.08 -1.53 17.54
N ILE A 62 -1.39 -1.28 17.59
CA ILE A 62 -2.24 -1.37 16.41
C ILE A 62 -2.03 -0.11 15.57
N VAL A 63 -1.57 -0.31 14.34
CA VAL A 63 -1.32 0.76 13.37
C VAL A 63 -2.35 0.66 12.26
N LEU A 64 -3.01 1.78 11.93
CA LEU A 64 -3.95 1.88 10.82
C LEU A 64 -3.45 2.93 9.83
N ILE A 65 -3.20 2.52 8.59
CA ILE A 65 -2.59 3.36 7.56
C ILE A 65 -3.59 3.53 6.42
N PRO A 66 -4.13 4.74 6.19
CA PRO A 66 -5.00 5.00 5.06
C PRO A 66 -4.19 4.95 3.76
N TYR A 67 -4.77 4.42 2.68
CA TYR A 67 -4.08 4.30 1.39
C TYR A 67 -3.64 5.64 0.81
N THR A 68 -4.31 6.73 1.18
CA THR A 68 -3.94 8.11 0.79
C THR A 68 -2.59 8.55 1.38
N ALA A 69 -2.15 7.93 2.47
CA ALA A 69 -0.86 8.23 3.08
C ALA A 69 0.27 7.31 2.57
N VAL A 70 -0.04 6.23 1.85
CA VAL A 70 0.95 5.23 1.39
C VAL A 70 1.62 5.71 0.10
N LEU A 71 2.95 5.82 0.15
CA LEU A 71 3.79 6.12 -1.01
C LEU A 71 4.38 4.86 -1.62
N ALA A 72 4.76 3.88 -0.79
CA ALA A 72 5.28 2.58 -1.20
C ALA A 72 4.99 1.50 -0.16
N ILE A 73 4.95 0.23 -0.60
CA ILE A 73 4.82 -0.95 0.25
C ILE A 73 5.71 -2.07 -0.31
N ARG A 74 6.48 -2.72 0.56
CA ARG A 74 7.38 -3.83 0.22
C ARG A 74 7.41 -4.87 1.35
N PRO A 75 7.71 -6.15 1.06
CA PRO A 75 8.01 -7.12 2.12
C PRO A 75 9.16 -6.60 2.99
N ALA A 76 9.04 -6.78 4.31
CA ALA A 76 10.18 -6.60 5.20
C ALA A 76 11.21 -7.71 4.93
N SER A 77 12.49 -7.33 4.90
CA SER A 77 13.64 -8.20 4.62
C SER A 77 14.26 -8.77 5.88
#